data_AF-A0A1C6W618-F1
#
_entry.id   AF-A0A1C6W618-F1
#
_cell.length_a   1.000
_cell.length_b   1.000
_cell.length_c   1.000
_cell.angle_alpha   90.00
_cell.angle_beta   90.00
_cell.angle_gamma   90.00
#
_symmetry.space_group_name_H-M   'P 1'
#
loop_
_entity.id
_entity.type
_entity.pdbx_description
1 polymer ?
#
loop_
_entity_poly.entity_id
_entity_poly.type
_entity_poly.pdbx_seq_one_letter_code
_entity_poly.pdbx_strand_id
1 'polypeptide(L)'
;MVARAAAAVVPPGEPTDGPALRRPAEPESPDDDEPGPGGLRGARSELRRQMRERRRLRMGILALVSVVLLGAIPLYFGIRTLSHDPVFDTLDELDVPGWAAVQPVDDVSGSRWCLLDCRLRERTATSERSPEETAQVYERALTGNGWRPWKVTRCPEQPAKGSYTCWRRDELTLDLWVREPACVPPPVDGEPAVVPSPDPATAAEQCSGSLVSVKVRNAIDDERTRPQPSTDPSLTGEDPFPTISEDPLATPTPSPS
;
A
#
# COMPACT_ATOMS: atom_id res chain seq x y z
N MET A 1 -10.25 21.78 41.80
CA MET A 1 -11.59 22.34 41.52
C MET A 1 -11.47 23.39 40.45
N VAL A 2 -11.89 23.12 39.22
CA VAL A 2 -12.28 24.16 38.23
C VAL A 2 -13.41 23.57 37.37
N ALA A 3 -14.43 24.39 37.15
CA ALA A 3 -15.80 24.02 36.83
C ALA A 3 -16.07 23.66 35.36
N ARG A 4 -17.03 22.75 35.15
CA ARG A 4 -17.69 22.50 33.86
C ARG A 4 -18.83 23.51 33.66
N ALA A 5 -18.84 24.22 32.53
CA ALA A 5 -19.95 25.06 32.11
C ALA A 5 -20.95 24.23 31.28
N ALA A 6 -22.23 24.27 31.67
CA ALA A 6 -23.35 23.68 30.95
C ALA A 6 -23.98 24.72 30.02
N ALA A 7 -24.20 24.36 28.75
CA ALA A 7 -24.91 25.19 27.78
C ALA A 7 -26.41 24.85 27.81
N ALA A 8 -27.25 25.86 28.00
CA ALA A 8 -28.70 25.76 27.99
C ALA A 8 -29.26 25.78 26.56
N VAL A 9 -30.25 24.91 26.31
CA VAL A 9 -30.98 24.78 25.04
C VAL A 9 -32.24 25.66 25.09
N VAL A 10 -32.46 26.49 24.07
CA VAL A 10 -33.67 27.30 23.88
C VAL A 10 -34.54 26.66 22.79
N PRO A 11 -35.87 26.50 22.98
CA PRO A 11 -36.75 26.03 21.92
C PRO A 11 -37.31 27.19 21.08
N PRO A 12 -37.59 27.01 19.78
CA PRO A 12 -38.27 28.01 18.98
C PRO A 12 -39.80 27.88 19.10
N GLY A 13 -40.47 29.02 19.26
CA GLY A 13 -41.94 29.16 19.31
C GLY A 13 -42.59 29.28 17.93
N GLU A 14 -43.86 28.88 17.87
CA GLU A 14 -44.79 29.02 16.74
C GLU A 14 -45.29 30.47 16.58
N PRO A 15 -45.73 30.86 15.36
CA PRO A 15 -46.69 31.94 15.21
C PRO A 15 -48.02 31.47 14.61
N THR A 16 -49.08 31.67 15.38
CA THR A 16 -50.49 31.84 14.98
C THR A 16 -50.70 33.23 14.36
N ASP A 17 -51.45 33.32 13.25
CA ASP A 17 -52.56 34.29 13.05
C ASP A 17 -53.14 34.25 11.62
N GLY A 18 -54.43 33.93 11.51
CA GLY A 18 -55.35 34.61 10.56
C GLY A 18 -56.06 35.76 11.31
N PRO A 19 -57.14 36.40 10.82
CA PRO A 19 -57.97 36.17 9.62
C PRO A 19 -58.36 37.48 8.87
N ALA A 20 -59.14 37.40 7.77
CA ALA A 20 -60.31 38.28 7.52
C ALA A 20 -61.09 37.90 6.24
N LEU A 21 -62.41 37.94 6.35
CA LEU A 21 -63.44 37.62 5.35
C LEU A 21 -64.11 38.91 4.78
N ARG A 22 -64.45 38.90 3.47
CA ARG A 22 -65.65 39.47 2.77
C ARG A 22 -65.82 41.02 2.66
N ARG A 23 -66.38 41.68 1.61
CA ARG A 23 -67.16 41.42 0.34
C ARG A 23 -67.43 42.81 -0.38
N PRO A 24 -68.33 43.02 -1.40
CA PRO A 24 -68.48 42.57 -2.82
C PRO A 24 -68.61 43.72 -3.90
N ALA A 25 -68.79 43.32 -5.18
CA ALA A 25 -69.49 43.98 -6.34
C ALA A 25 -68.79 45.16 -7.06
N GLU A 26 -68.78 45.33 -8.40
CA GLU A 26 -69.58 44.80 -9.55
C GLU A 26 -68.77 44.98 -10.90
N PRO A 27 -69.30 44.55 -12.09
CA PRO A 27 -68.56 44.22 -13.33
C PRO A 27 -68.54 45.34 -14.42
N GLU A 28 -68.14 44.96 -15.64
CA GLU A 28 -67.93 45.70 -16.93
C GLU A 28 -66.46 46.08 -17.19
N SER A 29 -65.84 45.92 -18.36
CA SER A 29 -66.24 45.44 -19.69
C SER A 29 -64.94 45.18 -20.50
N PRO A 30 -64.99 44.54 -21.70
CA PRO A 30 -63.83 43.96 -22.37
C PRO A 30 -63.04 44.95 -23.24
N ASP A 31 -61.80 44.55 -23.55
CA ASP A 31 -60.92 44.98 -24.64
C ASP A 31 -60.50 46.45 -24.69
N ASP A 32 -59.21 46.67 -24.37
CA ASP A 32 -58.32 47.48 -25.21
C ASP A 32 -56.88 46.98 -25.01
N ASP A 33 -56.42 46.18 -25.97
CA ASP A 33 -55.00 45.89 -26.21
C ASP A 33 -54.28 47.18 -26.64
N GLU A 34 -53.86 47.97 -25.66
CA GLU A 34 -52.89 49.05 -25.86
C GLU A 34 -51.50 48.58 -25.40
N PRO A 35 -50.49 48.52 -26.30
CA PRO A 35 -49.11 48.24 -25.91
C PRO A 35 -48.51 49.50 -25.28
N GLY A 36 -48.92 49.79 -24.05
CA GLY A 36 -48.25 50.77 -23.18
C GLY A 36 -46.77 50.40 -22.99
N PRO A 37 -45.93 51.31 -22.46
CA PRO A 37 -44.46 51.25 -22.48
C PRO A 37 -43.89 50.15 -21.55
N GLY A 38 -44.18 48.89 -21.86
CA GLY A 38 -43.76 47.68 -21.16
C GLY A 38 -42.41 47.15 -21.64
N GLY A 39 -41.92 47.59 -22.81
CA GLY A 39 -40.66 47.12 -23.40
C GLY A 39 -39.44 47.34 -22.51
N LEU A 40 -39.39 48.47 -21.77
CA LEU A 40 -38.32 48.74 -20.80
C LEU A 40 -38.47 47.97 -19.48
N ARG A 41 -39.69 47.54 -19.13
CA ARG A 41 -39.93 46.67 -17.97
C ARG A 41 -39.58 45.21 -18.29
N GLY A 42 -39.91 44.74 -19.50
CA GLY A 42 -39.54 43.42 -20.03
C GLY A 42 -38.03 43.23 -20.18
N ALA A 43 -37.32 44.20 -20.77
CA ALA A 43 -35.86 44.14 -20.90
C ALA A 43 -35.15 44.16 -19.52
N ARG A 44 -35.69 44.89 -18.55
CA ARG A 44 -35.19 44.89 -17.16
C ARG A 44 -35.54 43.60 -16.40
N SER A 45 -36.67 42.95 -16.68
CA SER A 45 -37.00 41.64 -16.09
C SER A 45 -36.12 40.52 -16.66
N GLU A 46 -35.81 40.56 -17.96
CA GLU A 46 -34.88 39.61 -18.60
C GLU A 46 -33.45 39.78 -18.09
N LEU A 47 -32.95 41.02 -17.96
CA LEU A 47 -31.65 41.28 -17.33
C LEU A 47 -31.59 40.80 -15.87
N ARG A 48 -32.66 41.02 -15.10
CA ARG A 48 -32.75 40.50 -13.71
C ARG A 48 -32.79 38.98 -13.67
N ARG A 49 -33.40 38.33 -14.65
CA ARG A 49 -33.43 36.86 -14.80
C ARG A 49 -32.04 36.31 -15.12
N GLN A 50 -31.34 36.88 -16.10
CA GLN A 50 -29.96 36.52 -16.43
C GLN A 50 -28.99 36.74 -15.26
N MET A 51 -29.15 37.82 -14.50
CA MET A 51 -28.36 38.07 -13.28
C MET A 51 -28.62 37.01 -12.20
N ARG A 52 -29.86 36.55 -12.04
CA ARG A 52 -30.21 35.46 -11.11
C ARG A 52 -29.65 34.12 -11.56
N GLU A 53 -29.71 33.81 -12.86
CA GLU A 53 -29.15 32.58 -13.45
C GLU A 53 -27.62 32.56 -13.31
N ARG A 54 -26.94 33.66 -13.64
CA ARG A 54 -25.48 33.78 -13.42
C ARG A 54 -25.12 33.65 -11.95
N ARG A 55 -25.92 34.23 -11.04
CA ARG A 55 -25.67 34.11 -9.59
C ARG A 55 -25.90 32.68 -9.10
N ARG A 56 -26.91 31.97 -9.60
CA ARG A 56 -27.15 30.55 -9.30
C ARG A 56 -26.03 29.65 -9.82
N LEU A 57 -25.56 29.88 -11.05
CA LEU A 57 -24.41 29.16 -11.62
C LEU A 57 -23.14 29.41 -10.82
N ARG A 58 -22.85 30.66 -10.46
CA ARG A 58 -21.70 31.00 -9.60
C ARG A 58 -21.78 30.33 -8.23
N MET A 59 -22.95 30.34 -7.59
CA MET A 59 -23.16 29.66 -6.31
C MET A 59 -23.04 28.13 -6.45
N GLY A 60 -23.54 27.55 -7.54
CA GLY A 60 -23.40 26.12 -7.84
C GLY A 60 -21.94 25.71 -8.02
N ILE A 61 -21.15 26.51 -8.76
CA ILE A 61 -19.71 26.29 -8.92
C ILE A 61 -18.99 26.42 -7.58
N LEU A 62 -19.28 27.47 -6.80
CA LEU A 62 -18.66 27.65 -5.48
C LEU A 62 -19.00 26.52 -4.52
N ALA A 63 -20.24 26.03 -4.52
CA ALA A 63 -20.65 24.87 -3.74
C ALA A 63 -19.91 23.61 -4.19
N LEU A 64 -19.82 23.36 -5.49
CA LEU A 64 -19.07 22.22 -6.04
C LEU A 64 -17.59 22.28 -5.65
N VAL A 65 -16.93 23.43 -5.83
CA VAL A 65 -15.53 23.64 -5.42
C VAL A 65 -15.38 23.42 -3.92
N SER A 66 -16.31 23.91 -3.11
CA SER A 66 -16.28 23.71 -1.65
C SER A 66 -16.41 22.23 -1.28
N VAL A 67 -17.31 21.49 -1.92
CA VAL A 67 -17.45 20.04 -1.71
C VAL A 67 -16.20 19.27 -2.13
N VAL A 68 -15.57 19.64 -3.25
CA VAL A 68 -14.32 19.01 -3.69
C VAL A 68 -13.18 19.31 -2.70
N LEU A 69 -13.02 20.57 -2.28
CA LEU A 69 -11.96 20.98 -1.38
C LEU A 69 -12.12 20.43 0.04
N LEU A 70 -13.35 20.36 0.56
CA LEU A 70 -13.61 19.89 1.92
C LEU A 70 -13.92 18.39 2.01
N GLY A 71 -14.35 17.78 0.91
CA GLY A 71 -14.69 16.36 0.86
C GLY A 71 -13.63 15.52 0.17
N ALA A 72 -13.41 15.75 -1.13
CA ALA A 72 -12.54 14.90 -1.94
C ALA A 72 -11.07 14.97 -1.52
N ILE A 73 -10.56 16.16 -1.18
CA ILE A 73 -9.17 16.33 -0.76
C ILE A 73 -8.89 15.61 0.57
N PRO A 74 -9.62 15.89 1.68
CA PRO A 74 -9.39 15.18 2.94
C PRO A 74 -9.61 13.68 2.83
N LEU A 75 -10.58 13.24 2.02
CA LEU A 75 -10.81 11.82 1.79
C LEU A 75 -9.63 11.16 1.07
N TYR A 76 -9.10 11.78 0.02
CA TYR A 76 -7.93 11.27 -0.71
C TYR A 76 -6.70 11.14 0.20
N PHE A 77 -6.37 12.19 0.96
CA PHE A 77 -5.26 12.15 1.90
C PHE A 77 -5.51 11.21 3.09
N GLY A 78 -6.76 11.12 3.55
CA GLY A 78 -7.20 10.21 4.60
C GLY A 78 -7.04 8.73 4.21
N ILE A 79 -7.41 8.37 2.99
CA ILE A 79 -7.19 7.00 2.47
C ILE A 79 -5.69 6.74 2.32
N ARG A 80 -4.94 7.69 1.74
CA ARG A 80 -3.50 7.54 1.52
C ARG A 80 -2.73 7.35 2.83
N THR A 81 -3.06 8.11 3.88
CA THR A 81 -2.38 7.96 5.18
C THR A 81 -2.69 6.63 5.87
N LEU A 82 -3.87 6.05 5.63
CA LEU A 82 -4.22 4.73 6.19
C LEU A 82 -3.51 3.58 5.44
N SER A 83 -3.18 3.80 4.17
CA SER A 83 -2.45 2.85 3.33
C SER A 83 -0.92 2.93 3.50
N HIS A 84 -0.39 4.03 4.03
CA HIS A 84 1.05 4.19 4.26
C HIS A 84 1.51 3.33 5.45
N ASP A 85 2.63 2.63 5.29
CA ASP A 85 3.23 1.84 6.37
C ASP A 85 4.43 2.58 6.98
N PRO A 86 4.44 2.90 8.28
CA PRO A 86 5.53 3.63 8.92
C PRO A 86 6.87 2.87 8.87
N VAL A 87 6.87 1.56 8.62
CA VAL A 87 8.12 0.81 8.44
C VAL A 87 8.90 1.32 7.23
N PHE A 88 8.23 1.76 6.15
CA PHE A 88 8.93 2.31 4.99
C PHE A 88 9.58 3.66 5.30
N ASP A 89 8.99 4.48 6.19
CA ASP A 89 9.64 5.69 6.69
C ASP A 89 10.96 5.35 7.39
N THR A 90 10.99 4.25 8.17
CA THR A 90 12.24 3.80 8.81
C THR A 90 13.29 3.26 7.84
N LEU A 91 12.87 2.80 6.66
CA LEU A 91 13.78 2.40 5.59
C LEU A 91 14.26 3.61 4.79
N ASP A 92 13.45 4.66 4.67
CA ASP A 92 13.85 5.95 4.08
C ASP A 92 14.92 6.65 4.96
N GLU A 93 14.82 6.51 6.28
CA GLU A 93 15.82 7.00 7.25
C GLU A 93 17.21 6.33 7.13
N LEU A 94 17.34 5.21 6.41
CA LEU A 94 18.64 4.58 6.18
C LEU A 94 19.61 5.51 5.43
N ASP A 95 19.10 6.53 4.73
CA ASP A 95 19.90 7.55 4.02
C ASP A 95 20.99 6.92 3.15
N VAL A 96 20.62 5.87 2.40
CA VAL A 96 21.52 5.25 1.44
C VAL A 96 21.73 6.20 0.25
N PRO A 97 22.95 6.28 -0.32
CA PRO A 97 23.22 7.09 -1.50
C PRO A 97 22.28 6.74 -2.66
N GLY A 98 21.90 7.74 -3.45
CA GLY A 98 20.95 7.56 -4.57
C GLY A 98 21.37 6.50 -5.60
N TRP A 99 22.67 6.25 -5.78
CA TRP A 99 23.16 5.18 -6.66
C TRP A 99 22.88 3.77 -6.13
N ALA A 100 22.69 3.61 -4.81
CA ALA A 100 22.44 2.32 -4.16
C ALA A 100 20.94 1.96 -4.15
N ALA A 101 20.07 2.95 -4.35
CA ALA A 101 18.61 2.81 -4.32
C ALA A 101 17.96 3.68 -5.41
N VAL A 102 18.21 3.35 -6.68
CA VAL A 102 17.77 4.17 -7.82
C VAL A 102 16.24 4.18 -7.97
N GLN A 103 15.61 3.02 -7.79
CA GLN A 103 14.17 2.84 -7.94
C GLN A 103 13.65 1.91 -6.84
N PRO A 104 13.45 2.42 -5.60
CA PRO A 104 12.85 1.63 -4.54
C PRO A 104 11.37 1.33 -4.86
N VAL A 105 11.00 0.07 -4.75
CA VAL A 105 9.63 -0.43 -4.86
C VAL A 105 9.26 -1.11 -3.55
N ASP A 106 8.22 -0.60 -2.93
CA ASP A 106 7.68 -1.10 -1.67
C ASP A 106 6.48 -2.01 -1.92
N ASP A 107 6.54 -3.20 -1.35
CA ASP A 107 5.47 -4.18 -1.38
C ASP A 107 5.11 -4.64 0.04
N VAL A 108 3.82 -4.90 0.24
CA VAL A 108 3.27 -5.39 1.50
C VAL A 108 2.44 -6.62 1.21
N SER A 109 2.87 -7.75 1.75
CA SER A 109 2.16 -9.03 1.66
C SER A 109 1.68 -9.51 3.03
N GLY A 110 0.73 -10.44 3.04
CA GLY A 110 0.15 -11.01 4.26
C GLY A 110 -0.87 -10.10 4.98
N SER A 111 -1.24 -10.49 6.19
CA SER A 111 -2.29 -9.86 6.99
C SER A 111 -1.75 -9.18 8.24
N ARG A 112 -2.29 -7.99 8.55
CA ARG A 112 -2.03 -7.28 9.83
C ARG A 112 -2.48 -8.07 11.06
N TRP A 113 -3.41 -9.00 10.88
CA TRP A 113 -3.98 -9.83 11.93
C TRP A 113 -3.40 -11.25 11.93
N CYS A 114 -2.44 -11.55 11.05
CA CYS A 114 -1.86 -12.89 10.89
C CYS A 114 -2.92 -14.01 10.73
N LEU A 115 -4.02 -13.75 10.02
CA LEU A 115 -5.08 -14.77 9.81
C LEU A 115 -4.64 -15.94 8.91
N LEU A 116 -3.57 -15.76 8.13
CA LEU A 116 -2.90 -16.79 7.32
C LEU A 116 -1.39 -16.51 7.39
N ASP A 117 -0.91 -15.63 6.51
CA ASP A 117 0.44 -15.11 6.55
C ASP A 117 0.49 -13.83 7.38
N CYS A 118 1.51 -13.73 8.25
CA CYS A 118 1.80 -12.47 8.93
C CYS A 118 2.30 -11.42 7.95
N ARG A 119 2.08 -10.15 8.29
CA ARG A 119 2.45 -9.04 7.43
C ARG A 119 3.96 -8.97 7.21
N LEU A 120 4.36 -9.13 5.95
CA LEU A 120 5.74 -8.96 5.47
C LEU A 120 5.81 -7.68 4.66
N ARG A 121 6.81 -6.83 4.94
CA ARG A 121 7.12 -5.67 4.10
C ARG A 121 8.40 -5.94 3.36
N GLU A 122 8.41 -5.70 2.07
CA GLU A 122 9.58 -5.85 1.24
C GLU A 122 9.83 -4.56 0.48
N ARG A 123 11.05 -4.04 0.57
CA ARG A 123 11.55 -3.00 -0.32
C ARG A 123 12.55 -3.63 -1.26
N THR A 124 12.31 -3.52 -2.56
CA THR A 124 13.30 -3.88 -3.58
C THR A 124 13.87 -2.63 -4.22
N ALA A 125 15.15 -2.62 -4.53
CA ALA A 125 15.77 -1.49 -5.22
C ALA A 125 16.91 -1.97 -6.11
N THR A 126 17.14 -1.25 -7.22
CA THR A 126 18.33 -1.44 -8.05
C THR A 126 19.44 -0.49 -7.60
N SER A 127 20.67 -0.97 -7.69
CA SER A 127 21.90 -0.22 -7.46
C SER A 127 22.74 -0.21 -8.72
N GLU A 128 23.42 0.90 -8.98
CA GLU A 128 24.32 1.08 -10.12
C GLU A 128 25.69 0.39 -9.89
N ARG A 129 25.99 -0.03 -8.66
CA ARG A 129 27.30 -0.59 -8.28
C ARG A 129 27.23 -2.06 -7.92
N SER A 130 28.40 -2.68 -7.74
CA SER A 130 28.51 -4.11 -7.47
C SER A 130 27.77 -4.53 -6.19
N PRO A 131 27.38 -5.81 -6.07
CA PRO A 131 26.73 -6.32 -4.87
C PRO A 131 27.53 -6.07 -3.59
N GLU A 132 28.86 -6.19 -3.65
CA GLU A 132 29.75 -6.04 -2.49
C GLU A 132 29.77 -4.60 -1.98
N GLU A 133 29.91 -3.63 -2.88
CA GLU A 133 29.93 -2.21 -2.51
C GLU A 133 28.56 -1.74 -2.01
N THR A 134 27.50 -2.22 -2.67
CA THR A 134 26.12 -1.93 -2.28
C THR A 134 25.82 -2.51 -0.89
N ALA A 135 26.20 -3.76 -0.63
CA ALA A 135 26.03 -4.39 0.67
C ALA A 135 26.72 -3.58 1.78
N GLN A 136 27.98 -3.18 1.60
CA GLN A 136 28.71 -2.39 2.60
C GLN A 136 28.02 -1.07 2.95
N VAL A 137 27.41 -0.41 1.96
CA VAL A 137 26.69 0.83 2.17
C VAL A 137 25.41 0.61 2.96
N TYR A 138 24.63 -0.41 2.61
CA TYR A 138 23.42 -0.77 3.36
C TYR A 138 23.74 -1.21 4.79
N GLU A 139 24.75 -2.05 5.01
CA GLU A 139 25.13 -2.51 6.34
C GLU A 139 25.62 -1.35 7.23
N ARG A 140 26.36 -0.39 6.65
CA ARG A 140 26.77 0.83 7.34
C ARG A 140 25.57 1.70 7.70
N ALA A 141 24.65 1.91 6.76
CA ALA A 141 23.41 2.66 6.98
C ALA A 141 22.53 2.03 8.07
N LEU A 142 22.37 0.71 8.04
CA LEU A 142 21.65 -0.06 9.07
C LEU A 142 22.28 0.16 10.45
N THR A 143 23.59 -0.03 10.57
CA THR A 143 24.31 0.17 11.83
C THR A 143 24.19 1.61 12.33
N GLY A 144 24.33 2.60 11.43
CA GLY A 144 24.17 4.01 11.75
C GLY A 144 22.78 4.38 12.26
N ASN A 145 21.75 3.65 11.83
CA ASN A 145 20.36 3.80 12.25
C ASN A 145 19.95 2.83 13.36
N GLY A 146 20.91 2.32 14.14
CA GLY A 146 20.64 1.54 15.35
C GLY A 146 20.23 0.08 15.12
N TRP A 147 20.24 -0.40 13.87
CA TRP A 147 20.09 -1.82 13.60
C TRP A 147 21.34 -2.59 14.05
N ARG A 148 21.13 -3.75 14.65
CA ARG A 148 22.21 -4.61 15.14
C ARG A 148 22.28 -5.89 14.32
N PRO A 149 23.50 -6.35 13.93
CA PRO A 149 23.65 -7.65 13.29
C PRO A 149 23.06 -8.75 14.17
N TRP A 150 22.23 -9.60 13.58
CA TRP A 150 21.50 -10.64 14.29
C TRP A 150 21.92 -12.02 13.79
N LYS A 151 22.82 -12.66 14.54
CA LYS A 151 23.34 -14.00 14.23
C LYS A 151 22.38 -15.06 14.78
N VAL A 152 21.62 -15.69 13.89
CA VAL A 152 20.71 -16.80 14.22
C VAL A 152 20.90 -17.96 13.26
N THR A 153 20.59 -19.18 13.72
CA THR A 153 20.83 -20.43 13.00
C THR A 153 20.12 -20.52 11.63
N ARG A 154 19.06 -19.74 11.41
CA ARG A 154 18.29 -19.68 10.15
C ARG A 154 18.46 -18.35 9.42
N CYS A 155 19.66 -17.80 9.45
CA CYS A 155 20.03 -16.61 8.68
C CYS A 155 21.27 -16.89 7.82
N PRO A 156 21.14 -17.01 6.49
CA PRO A 156 19.88 -17.08 5.74
C PRO A 156 19.10 -18.38 6.01
N GLU A 157 17.80 -18.38 5.71
CA GLU A 157 16.98 -19.60 5.79
C GLU A 157 17.41 -20.67 4.76
N GLN A 158 17.89 -20.23 3.60
CA GLN A 158 18.41 -21.08 2.52
C GLN A 158 19.71 -20.50 1.96
N PRO A 159 20.64 -21.32 1.44
CA PRO A 159 21.84 -20.80 0.78
C PRO A 159 21.48 -19.81 -0.34
N ALA A 160 21.85 -18.55 -0.17
CA ALA A 160 21.55 -17.48 -1.11
C ALA A 160 22.81 -17.08 -1.89
N LYS A 161 22.67 -16.82 -3.20
CA LYS A 161 23.73 -16.19 -4.00
C LYS A 161 23.75 -14.69 -3.70
N GLY A 162 24.93 -14.14 -3.42
CA GLY A 162 25.11 -12.74 -3.01
C GLY A 162 25.31 -12.57 -1.49
N SER A 163 25.29 -11.32 -1.02
CA SER A 163 25.41 -10.99 0.41
C SER A 163 24.03 -11.04 1.07
N TYR A 164 23.86 -11.92 2.05
CA TYR A 164 22.65 -12.01 2.85
C TYR A 164 22.99 -11.80 4.33
N THR A 165 22.37 -10.81 4.97
CA THR A 165 22.58 -10.49 6.37
C THR A 165 21.26 -10.25 7.09
N CYS A 166 21.19 -10.62 8.37
CA CYS A 166 20.02 -10.37 9.21
C CYS A 166 20.33 -9.36 10.30
N TRP A 167 19.31 -8.56 10.60
CA TRP A 167 19.39 -7.40 11.46
C TRP A 167 18.18 -7.36 12.38
N ARG A 168 18.38 -6.73 13.54
CA ARG A 168 17.32 -6.51 14.51
C ARG A 168 17.40 -5.11 15.09
N ARG A 169 16.25 -4.48 15.25
CA ARG A 169 16.08 -3.20 15.94
C ARG A 169 14.73 -3.21 16.62
N ASP A 170 14.73 -3.01 17.94
CA ASP A 170 13.51 -2.99 18.76
C ASP A 170 12.60 -4.20 18.51
N GLU A 171 11.39 -3.96 18.01
CA GLU A 171 10.36 -4.93 17.69
C GLU A 171 10.40 -5.42 16.24
N LEU A 172 11.41 -5.07 15.45
CA LEU A 172 11.55 -5.44 14.05
C LEU A 172 12.76 -6.35 13.79
N THR A 173 12.58 -7.27 12.85
CA THR A 173 13.67 -8.02 12.21
C THR A 173 13.73 -7.67 10.74
N LEU A 174 14.94 -7.60 10.20
CA LEU A 174 15.22 -7.20 8.83
C LEU A 174 16.18 -8.19 8.19
N ASP A 175 15.81 -8.72 7.03
CA ASP A 175 16.69 -9.48 6.17
C ASP A 175 17.12 -8.60 4.99
N LEU A 176 18.42 -8.40 4.86
CA LEU A 176 19.03 -7.70 3.75
C LEU A 176 19.63 -8.73 2.80
N TRP A 177 19.23 -8.67 1.53
CA TRP A 177 19.81 -9.49 0.48
C TRP A 177 20.24 -8.64 -0.70
N VAL A 178 21.54 -8.59 -0.95
CA VAL A 178 22.16 -7.89 -2.08
C VAL A 178 22.79 -8.90 -3.02
N ARG A 179 22.38 -8.87 -4.29
CA ARG A 179 22.78 -9.86 -5.29
C ARG A 179 22.98 -9.24 -6.67
N GLU A 180 23.57 -10.00 -7.57
CA GLU A 180 23.56 -9.66 -8.99
C GLU A 180 22.12 -9.68 -9.53
N PRO A 181 21.75 -8.72 -10.40
CA PRO A 181 20.42 -8.67 -11.00
C PRO A 181 20.19 -9.87 -11.94
N ALA A 182 18.94 -10.34 -12.03
CA ALA A 182 18.59 -11.39 -12.98
C ALA A 182 18.49 -10.79 -14.39
N CYS A 183 19.33 -11.25 -15.32
CA CYS A 183 19.34 -10.80 -16.71
C CYS A 183 18.26 -11.42 -17.60
N VAL A 184 17.19 -11.93 -17.00
CA VAL A 184 16.04 -12.44 -17.77
C VAL A 184 14.94 -11.39 -17.66
N PRO A 185 14.47 -10.81 -18.79
CA PRO A 185 13.37 -9.86 -18.75
C PRO A 185 12.14 -10.52 -18.09
N PRO A 186 11.36 -9.77 -17.30
CA PRO A 186 10.13 -10.31 -16.71
C PRO A 186 9.18 -10.77 -17.82
N PRO A 187 8.42 -11.87 -17.62
CA PRO A 187 7.47 -12.33 -18.61
C PRO A 187 6.43 -11.23 -18.88
N VAL A 188 6.17 -10.97 -20.16
CA VAL A 188 5.10 -10.07 -20.58
C VAL A 188 3.75 -10.71 -20.28
N ASP A 189 2.80 -9.93 -19.74
CA ASP A 189 1.47 -10.42 -19.39
C ASP A 189 0.75 -11.03 -20.60
N GLY A 190 0.42 -12.33 -20.52
CA GLY A 190 -0.42 -13.05 -21.49
C GLY A 190 0.27 -14.12 -22.33
N GLU A 191 1.60 -14.19 -22.33
CA GLU A 191 2.36 -15.24 -23.03
C GLU A 191 2.76 -16.33 -22.00
N PRO A 192 2.63 -17.64 -22.29
CA PRO A 192 3.18 -18.67 -21.42
C PRO A 192 4.67 -18.41 -21.20
N ALA A 193 5.15 -18.54 -19.97
CA ALA A 193 6.59 -18.49 -19.64
C ALA A 193 7.31 -19.67 -20.30
N VAL A 194 7.52 -19.59 -21.62
CA VAL A 194 8.43 -20.45 -22.34
C VAL A 194 9.81 -19.99 -21.90
N VAL A 195 10.40 -20.74 -20.97
CA VAL A 195 11.80 -20.57 -20.59
C VAL A 195 12.60 -20.79 -21.88
N PRO A 196 13.16 -19.75 -22.53
CA PRO A 196 14.05 -20.01 -23.63
C PRO A 196 15.26 -20.70 -23.00
N SER A 197 15.65 -21.86 -23.54
CA SER A 197 16.98 -22.41 -23.24
C SER A 197 17.97 -21.26 -23.41
N PRO A 198 18.83 -20.98 -22.42
CA PRO A 198 19.66 -19.79 -22.42
C PRO A 198 20.53 -19.83 -23.68
N ASP A 199 20.26 -18.91 -24.60
CA ASP A 199 21.15 -18.68 -25.73
C ASP A 199 22.40 -17.99 -25.15
N PRO A 200 23.60 -18.57 -25.23
CA PRO A 200 24.80 -17.96 -24.67
C PRO A 200 25.12 -16.60 -25.31
N ALA A 201 24.50 -16.28 -26.45
CA ALA A 201 24.59 -14.99 -27.11
C ALA A 201 23.72 -13.87 -26.47
N THR A 202 22.65 -14.21 -25.75
CA THR A 202 21.84 -13.24 -24.96
C THR A 202 22.24 -13.19 -23.49
N ALA A 203 23.10 -14.10 -23.03
CA ALA A 203 23.63 -14.15 -21.67
C ALA A 203 24.59 -12.98 -21.31
N ALA A 204 24.81 -12.01 -22.19
CA ALA A 204 25.91 -11.06 -22.06
C ALA A 204 25.63 -9.63 -22.53
N GLU A 205 24.42 -9.11 -22.35
CA GLU A 205 24.35 -7.70 -21.92
C GLU A 205 24.43 -7.74 -20.40
N GLN A 206 25.65 -7.62 -19.88
CA GLN A 206 25.93 -7.65 -18.44
C GLN A 206 25.00 -6.66 -17.75
N CYS A 207 24.02 -7.18 -17.01
CA CYS A 207 23.20 -6.36 -16.15
C CYS A 207 24.12 -5.80 -15.07
N SER A 208 24.63 -4.59 -15.32
CA SER A 208 25.53 -3.90 -14.42
C SER A 208 24.79 -3.53 -13.15
N GLY A 209 25.50 -3.55 -12.03
CA GLY A 209 24.96 -3.12 -10.75
C GLY A 209 24.52 -4.28 -9.87
N SER A 210 23.53 -4.02 -9.01
CA SER A 210 23.02 -5.01 -8.07
C SER A 210 21.53 -4.81 -7.77
N LEU A 211 20.91 -5.88 -7.28
CA LEU A 211 19.54 -5.90 -6.81
C LEU A 211 19.55 -6.07 -5.29
N VAL A 212 18.87 -5.16 -4.61
CA VAL A 212 18.68 -5.15 -3.16
C VAL A 212 17.25 -5.58 -2.85
N SER A 213 17.09 -6.51 -1.92
CA SER A 213 15.81 -6.87 -1.29
C SER A 213 15.97 -6.70 0.21
N VAL A 214 15.12 -5.86 0.79
CA VAL A 214 15.06 -5.58 2.23
C VAL A 214 13.71 -6.06 2.72
N LYS A 215 13.70 -7.13 3.51
CA LYS A 215 12.48 -7.72 4.06
C LYS A 215 12.38 -7.39 5.54
N VAL A 216 11.28 -6.76 5.97
CA VAL A 216 11.05 -6.35 7.35
C VAL A 216 9.81 -7.03 7.91
N ARG A 217 9.95 -7.57 9.12
CA ARG A 217 8.89 -8.25 9.88
C ARG A 217 8.88 -7.74 11.31
N ASN A 218 7.77 -7.92 12.02
CA ASN A 218 7.84 -7.81 13.48
C ASN A 218 8.61 -9.01 14.04
N ALA A 219 9.43 -8.78 15.05
CA ALA A 219 10.23 -9.81 15.71
C ALA A 219 9.36 -10.93 16.28
N ILE A 220 8.12 -10.63 16.72
CA ILE A 220 7.15 -11.64 17.19
C ILE A 220 6.63 -12.55 16.08
N ASP A 221 6.61 -12.06 14.84
CA ASP A 221 6.13 -12.79 13.66
C ASP A 221 7.27 -13.62 13.03
N ASP A 222 8.51 -13.31 13.39
CA ASP A 222 9.69 -14.01 12.93
C ASP A 222 9.90 -15.31 13.71
N GLU A 223 9.73 -16.45 13.03
CA GLU A 223 9.88 -17.76 13.67
C GLU A 223 11.25 -17.99 14.31
N ARG A 224 12.28 -17.26 13.87
CA ARG A 224 13.64 -17.38 14.39
C ARG A 224 13.78 -16.79 15.80
N THR A 225 12.82 -15.98 16.25
CA THR A 225 12.75 -15.51 17.65
C THR A 225 11.98 -16.45 18.57
N ARG A 226 11.17 -17.36 18.02
CA ARG A 226 10.40 -18.31 18.82
C ARG A 226 11.34 -19.31 19.49
N PRO A 227 11.05 -19.74 20.73
CA PRO A 227 11.77 -20.84 21.36
C PRO A 227 11.76 -22.04 20.43
N GLN A 228 12.94 -22.57 20.10
CA GLN A 228 12.99 -23.82 19.36
C GLN A 228 12.50 -24.93 20.28
N PRO A 229 11.66 -25.85 19.79
CA PRO A 229 11.31 -27.03 20.57
C PRO A 229 12.62 -27.78 20.88
N SER A 230 12.99 -27.82 22.15
CA SER A 230 14.08 -28.68 22.61
C SER A 230 13.54 -30.09 22.72
N THR A 231 13.47 -30.81 21.61
CA THR A 231 13.32 -32.26 21.67
C THR A 231 14.66 -32.82 22.11
N ASP A 232 14.70 -33.42 23.29
CA ASP A 232 15.85 -34.21 23.74
C ASP A 232 16.04 -35.37 22.75
N PRO A 233 17.18 -35.47 22.05
CA PRO A 233 17.41 -36.53 21.08
C PRO A 233 17.37 -37.93 21.73
N SER A 234 17.48 -38.03 23.05
CA SER A 234 17.29 -39.29 23.79
C SER A 234 15.82 -39.68 24.01
N LEU A 235 14.87 -38.77 23.75
CA LEU A 235 13.42 -39.01 23.83
C LEU A 235 12.77 -39.24 22.46
N THR A 236 13.46 -38.94 21.37
CA THR A 236 13.19 -39.55 20.08
C THR A 236 13.74 -40.97 20.12
N GLY A 237 12.88 -41.97 20.36
CA GLY A 237 13.26 -43.37 20.22
C GLY A 237 13.91 -43.60 18.86
N GLU A 238 14.97 -44.42 18.83
CA GLU A 238 15.54 -44.93 17.58
C GLU A 238 14.41 -45.41 16.68
N ASP A 239 14.34 -44.86 15.48
CA ASP A 239 13.47 -45.34 14.43
C ASP A 239 13.89 -46.79 14.13
N PRO A 240 13.13 -47.82 14.56
CA PRO A 240 13.48 -49.17 14.19
C PRO A 240 13.16 -49.26 12.69
N PHE A 241 14.20 -49.59 11.92
CA PHE A 241 14.19 -49.96 10.49
C PHE A 241 14.55 -48.87 9.48
N PRO A 242 15.85 -48.68 9.21
CA PRO A 242 16.30 -48.53 7.84
C PRO A 242 16.52 -49.92 7.21
N THR A 243 15.98 -50.09 6.00
CA THR A 243 16.33 -51.10 4.98
C THR A 243 15.86 -52.55 5.16
N ILE A 244 14.72 -52.89 4.53
CA ILE A 244 14.67 -54.16 3.78
C ILE A 244 15.52 -53.93 2.53
N SER A 245 16.80 -54.30 2.60
CA SER A 245 17.76 -54.17 1.50
C SER A 245 17.88 -55.44 0.64
N GLU A 246 17.03 -56.44 0.82
CA GLU A 246 17.05 -57.64 0.00
C GLU A 246 15.64 -57.96 -0.51
N ASP A 247 15.39 -57.62 -1.77
CA ASP A 247 14.31 -58.19 -2.56
C ASP A 247 14.72 -59.63 -2.96
N PRO A 248 14.10 -60.69 -2.43
CA PRO A 248 14.48 -62.06 -2.70
C PRO A 248 14.17 -62.53 -4.15
N LEU A 249 13.66 -61.64 -5.02
CA LEU A 249 13.39 -61.94 -6.43
C LEU A 249 14.49 -61.49 -7.40
N ALA A 250 15.58 -60.89 -6.91
CA ALA A 250 16.66 -60.37 -7.76
C ALA A 250 17.65 -61.44 -8.29
N THR A 251 17.38 -62.74 -8.15
CA THR A 251 18.24 -63.78 -8.73
C THR A 251 17.95 -63.92 -10.23
N PRO A 252 18.89 -63.59 -11.14
CA PRO A 252 18.69 -63.83 -12.56
C PRO A 252 18.75 -65.33 -12.86
N THR A 253 17.66 -65.89 -13.40
CA THR A 253 17.65 -67.24 -13.98
C THR A 253 18.66 -67.29 -15.13
N PRO A 254 19.67 -68.19 -15.11
CA PRO A 254 20.56 -68.34 -16.25
C PRO A 254 19.81 -68.92 -17.44
N SER A 255 19.96 -68.29 -18.61
CA SER A 255 19.41 -68.81 -19.86
C SER A 255 20.15 -70.08 -20.29
N PRO A 256 19.43 -71.12 -20.75
CA PRO A 256 20.05 -72.33 -21.27
C PRO A 256 20.72 -72.06 -22.63
N SER A 257 21.88 -72.70 -22.83
CA SER A 257 22.63 -72.74 -24.10
C SER A 257 21.97 -73.62 -25.16
#